data_AF-A0AAW5VM36-F1
#
_entry.id   AF-A0AAW5VM36-F1
#
_cell.length_a   1.000
_cell.length_b   1.000
_cell.length_c   1.000
_cell.angle_alpha   90.00
_cell.angle_beta   90.00
_cell.angle_gamma   90.00
#
_symmetry.space_group_name_H-M   'P 1'
#
loop_
_entity.id
_entity.type
_entity.pdbx_description
1 polymer ?
#
loop_
_entity_poly.entity_id
_entity_poly.type
_entity_poly.pdbx_seq_one_letter_code
_entity_poly.pdbx_strand_id
1 'polypeptide(L)'
;MIRSRVFLVVSLLFLFIVLITYAFVDFRDREDKAYDFYQSESYFKVLNLYQEKEIPTGELELTLLSQSISQLEKKLNEKETTKDLLVYFQKRSGTKLVEWETTRGTYYHIEDPYLPNLKKHGDGYKRALITKIITISKPIPKSEVKNLLLKLILEDPRGMEEKYSRALSNLLSFPFESIGEIESDFLNQTLNFLSNNSNTNLFHQTAILRGKNVNLRSGPGRENAEVGKISEPDRAFCLEEDPTPENIAGNSGHWKRCYFPNLQKSAWIFSGFLTEVPPDFDLIAEFEKRFKSVDNEIRIDFEGWNGNQIPTTFFGNYISRDPIRISGETGFPIYGFSKKTKAVERICKKLSGDKNYFEFSFQPTDSETPIPFLELHLNYDNKEHLAYSLSIDKESIWVNKNRYVLDGEKRRENLSLHIESREGDKWNASLWRRNTGLIQSIRSFALDESALNSRRYSWEICLPLAKEPNRENVILFEIRTGIH
;
A
#
# COMPACT_ATOMS: atom_id res chain seq x y z
N MET A 1 38.23 -39.36 39.29
CA MET A 1 38.38 -39.45 37.82
C MET A 1 37.07 -39.61 37.05
N ILE A 2 36.10 -40.41 37.50
CA ILE A 2 34.85 -40.67 36.74
C ILE A 2 33.98 -39.41 36.57
N ARG A 3 33.83 -38.57 37.61
CA ARG A 3 33.03 -37.32 37.54
C ARG A 3 33.57 -36.31 36.50
N SER A 4 34.88 -36.19 36.35
CA SER A 4 35.50 -35.27 35.37
C SER A 4 35.31 -35.73 33.92
N ARG A 5 35.32 -37.05 33.66
CA ARG A 5 35.07 -37.61 32.33
C ARG A 5 33.61 -37.45 31.91
N VAL A 6 32.67 -37.60 32.85
CA VAL A 6 31.23 -37.35 32.60
C VAL A 6 30.99 -35.88 32.27
N PHE A 7 31.57 -34.95 33.03
CA PHE A 7 31.46 -33.51 32.74
C PHE A 7 32.03 -33.14 31.36
N LEU A 8 33.15 -33.74 30.96
CA LEU A 8 33.78 -33.46 29.66
C LEU A 8 32.93 -33.98 28.48
N VAL A 9 32.33 -35.16 28.63
CA VAL A 9 31.39 -35.72 27.63
C VAL A 9 30.12 -34.87 27.54
N VAL A 10 29.54 -34.45 28.68
CA VAL A 10 28.35 -33.57 28.70
C VAL A 10 28.66 -32.21 28.08
N SER A 11 29.82 -31.61 28.37
CA SER A 11 30.22 -30.34 27.74
C SER A 11 30.43 -30.48 26.23
N LEU A 12 31.04 -31.59 25.76
CA LEU A 12 31.19 -31.84 24.32
C LEU A 12 29.83 -32.03 23.63
N LEU A 13 28.90 -32.72 24.27
CA LEU A 13 27.57 -32.96 23.73
C LEU A 13 26.75 -31.65 23.70
N PHE A 14 26.86 -30.82 24.73
CA PHE A 14 26.27 -29.49 24.75
C PHE A 14 26.88 -28.59 23.67
N LEU A 15 28.21 -28.56 23.53
CA LEU A 15 28.89 -27.78 22.49
C LEU A 15 28.49 -28.24 21.08
N PHE A 16 28.36 -29.55 20.88
CA PHE A 16 27.89 -30.12 19.61
C PHE A 16 26.45 -29.72 19.30
N ILE A 17 25.55 -29.75 20.29
CA ILE A 17 24.17 -29.26 20.13
C ILE A 17 24.19 -27.78 19.75
N VAL A 18 24.93 -26.94 20.48
CA VAL A 18 25.04 -25.50 20.22
C VAL A 18 25.59 -25.21 18.81
N LEU A 19 26.61 -25.95 18.38
CA LEU A 19 27.17 -25.81 17.03
C LEU A 19 26.18 -26.24 15.95
N ILE A 20 25.41 -27.31 16.18
CA ILE A 20 24.32 -27.72 15.28
C ILE A 20 23.23 -26.66 15.24
N THR A 21 22.74 -26.17 16.38
CA THR A 21 21.74 -25.09 16.36
C THR A 21 22.29 -23.87 15.67
N TYR A 22 23.54 -23.49 15.89
CA TYR A 22 24.13 -22.33 15.21
C TYR A 22 24.29 -22.53 13.70
N ALA A 23 24.57 -23.77 13.25
CA ALA A 23 24.73 -24.08 11.82
C ALA A 23 23.39 -24.23 11.08
N PHE A 24 22.31 -24.64 11.76
CA PHE A 24 21.02 -24.94 11.14
C PHE A 24 19.91 -23.95 11.47
N VAL A 25 20.07 -23.10 12.50
CA VAL A 25 19.15 -22.00 12.78
C VAL A 25 19.57 -20.82 11.92
N ASP A 26 18.75 -20.50 10.94
CA ASP A 26 18.85 -19.24 10.22
C ASP A 26 18.53 -18.10 11.21
N PHE A 27 19.52 -17.29 11.57
CA PHE A 27 19.37 -16.17 12.50
C PHE A 27 18.85 -14.88 11.87
N ARG A 28 18.58 -14.89 10.56
CA ARG A 28 18.01 -13.72 9.87
C ARG A 28 16.62 -13.39 10.41
N ASP A 29 16.26 -12.12 10.27
CA ASP A 29 14.93 -11.65 10.67
C ASP A 29 13.84 -12.38 9.89
N ARG A 30 12.64 -12.46 10.48
CA ARG A 30 11.51 -13.16 9.86
C ARG A 30 11.14 -12.55 8.50
N GLU A 31 11.24 -11.23 8.39
CA GLU A 31 10.97 -10.48 7.16
C GLU A 31 11.92 -10.89 6.02
N ASP A 32 13.24 -10.97 6.27
CA ASP A 32 14.24 -11.41 5.29
C ASP A 32 13.96 -12.83 4.80
N LYS A 33 13.62 -13.74 5.71
CA LYS A 33 13.25 -15.12 5.37
C LYS A 33 11.97 -15.17 4.53
N ALA A 34 10.97 -14.37 4.88
CA ALA A 34 9.72 -14.28 4.14
C ALA A 34 9.98 -13.79 2.71
N TYR A 35 10.85 -12.80 2.55
CA TYR A 35 11.26 -12.28 1.24
C TYR A 35 11.95 -13.37 0.39
N ASP A 36 12.93 -14.08 0.94
CA ASP A 36 13.62 -15.17 0.22
C ASP A 36 12.69 -16.32 -0.18
N PHE A 37 11.81 -16.74 0.73
CA PHE A 37 10.83 -17.77 0.42
C PHE A 37 9.84 -17.32 -0.64
N TYR A 38 9.45 -16.04 -0.65
CA TYR A 38 8.61 -15.49 -1.70
C TYR A 38 9.33 -15.48 -3.06
N GLN A 39 10.58 -15.02 -3.11
CA GLN A 39 11.40 -14.99 -4.34
C GLN A 39 11.67 -16.39 -4.90
N SER A 40 11.79 -17.40 -4.04
CA SER A 40 11.94 -18.81 -4.42
C SER A 40 10.61 -19.54 -4.64
N GLU A 41 9.50 -18.80 -4.78
CA GLU A 41 8.13 -19.31 -5.00
C GLU A 41 7.63 -20.32 -3.93
N SER A 42 8.30 -20.33 -2.77
CA SER A 42 8.00 -21.15 -1.61
C SER A 42 6.92 -20.50 -0.74
N TYR A 43 5.79 -20.09 -1.34
CA TYR A 43 4.72 -19.32 -0.70
C TYR A 43 4.14 -19.98 0.56
N PHE A 44 4.10 -21.31 0.59
CA PHE A 44 3.65 -22.07 1.76
C PHE A 44 4.60 -21.89 2.96
N LYS A 45 5.91 -21.77 2.71
CA LYS A 45 6.89 -21.49 3.77
C LYS A 45 6.75 -20.07 4.31
N VAL A 46 6.40 -19.09 3.46
CA VAL A 46 6.09 -17.73 3.90
C VAL A 46 4.94 -17.73 4.92
N LEU A 47 3.84 -18.42 4.62
CA LEU A 47 2.70 -18.51 5.54
C LEU A 47 3.01 -19.22 6.86
N ASN A 48 3.96 -20.14 6.87
CA ASN A 48 4.35 -20.92 8.06
C ASN A 48 5.39 -20.22 8.94
N LEU A 49 5.94 -19.08 8.50
CA LEU A 49 6.80 -18.23 9.35
C LEU A 49 6.01 -17.50 10.45
N TYR A 50 4.69 -17.38 10.28
CA TYR A 50 3.79 -16.63 11.15
C TYR A 50 2.72 -17.54 11.72
N GLN A 51 2.25 -17.25 12.94
CA GLN A 51 1.15 -18.01 13.53
C GLN A 51 -0.13 -17.76 12.72
N GLU A 52 -1.05 -18.73 12.69
CA GLU A 52 -2.20 -18.68 11.77
C GLU A 52 -3.05 -17.40 11.89
N LYS A 53 -3.19 -16.86 13.10
CA LYS A 53 -3.97 -15.65 13.40
C LYS A 53 -3.12 -14.41 13.69
N GLU A 54 -1.80 -14.49 13.49
CA GLU A 54 -0.89 -13.37 13.69
C GLU A 54 -1.06 -12.36 12.53
N ILE A 55 -1.20 -11.07 12.87
CA ILE A 55 -1.18 -9.98 11.92
C ILE A 55 0.11 -9.16 12.16
N PRO A 56 1.12 -9.29 11.28
CA PRO A 56 2.37 -8.54 11.43
C PRO A 56 2.19 -7.01 11.29
N THR A 57 3.06 -6.23 11.95
CA THR A 57 3.14 -4.77 11.76
C THR A 57 4.09 -4.35 10.64
N GLY A 58 4.94 -5.25 10.11
CA GLY A 58 5.71 -4.97 8.91
C GLY A 58 4.79 -4.80 7.70
N GLU A 59 4.94 -3.69 6.96
CA GLU A 59 4.21 -3.50 5.70
C GLU A 59 4.68 -4.50 4.64
N LEU A 60 6.00 -4.76 4.57
CA LEU A 60 6.58 -5.75 3.67
C LEU A 60 6.08 -7.15 4.03
N GLU A 61 6.11 -7.53 5.31
CA GLU A 61 5.59 -8.83 5.78
C GLU A 61 4.13 -9.05 5.36
N LEU A 62 3.25 -8.08 5.61
CA LEU A 62 1.85 -8.16 5.18
C LEU A 62 1.69 -8.27 3.67
N THR A 63 2.51 -7.52 2.92
CA THR A 63 2.48 -7.55 1.46
C THR A 63 2.86 -8.93 0.95
N LEU A 64 3.96 -9.50 1.45
CA LEU A 64 4.42 -10.83 1.08
C LEU A 64 3.43 -11.92 1.47
N LEU A 65 2.78 -11.81 2.62
CA LEU A 65 1.76 -12.74 3.08
C LEU A 65 0.51 -12.69 2.18
N SER A 66 -0.01 -11.50 1.89
CA SER A 66 -1.17 -11.31 1.01
C SER A 66 -0.88 -11.80 -0.43
N GLN A 67 0.29 -11.48 -0.97
CA GLN A 67 0.72 -11.98 -2.28
C GLN A 67 0.88 -13.51 -2.26
N SER A 68 1.42 -14.09 -1.19
CA SER A 68 1.54 -15.55 -1.04
C SER A 68 0.19 -16.24 -1.01
N ILE A 69 -0.82 -15.66 -0.33
CA ILE A 69 -2.20 -16.15 -0.36
C ILE A 69 -2.74 -16.17 -1.80
N SER A 70 -2.56 -15.08 -2.54
CA SER A 70 -2.99 -14.96 -3.93
C SER A 70 -2.33 -16.01 -4.85
N GLN A 71 -1.03 -16.24 -4.68
CA GLN A 71 -0.30 -17.26 -5.46
C GLN A 71 -0.71 -18.69 -5.09
N LEU A 72 -1.03 -18.96 -3.83
CA LEU A 72 -1.54 -20.26 -3.40
C LEU A 72 -2.98 -20.48 -3.88
N GLU A 73 -3.81 -19.44 -3.90
CA GLU A 73 -5.15 -19.50 -4.51
C GLU A 73 -5.06 -19.82 -6.01
N LYS A 74 -4.10 -19.23 -6.73
CA LYS A 74 -3.81 -19.59 -8.12
C LYS A 74 -3.53 -21.09 -8.26
N LYS A 75 -2.58 -21.61 -7.48
CA LYS A 75 -2.20 -23.04 -7.48
C LYS A 75 -3.38 -23.95 -7.15
N LEU A 76 -4.24 -23.54 -6.22
CA LEU A 76 -5.45 -24.29 -5.86
C LEU A 76 -6.44 -24.41 -7.04
N ASN A 77 -6.49 -23.39 -7.90
CA ASN A 77 -7.41 -23.32 -9.03
C ASN A 77 -6.82 -23.77 -10.37
N GLU A 78 -5.59 -24.29 -10.40
CA GLU A 78 -4.99 -24.90 -11.59
C GLU A 78 -5.65 -26.26 -11.94
N LYS A 79 -5.33 -26.82 -13.11
CA LYS A 79 -5.97 -28.06 -13.62
C LYS A 79 -5.65 -29.28 -12.74
N GLU A 80 -4.44 -29.32 -12.16
CA GLU A 80 -4.02 -30.36 -11.22
C GLU A 80 -4.16 -29.83 -9.79
N THR A 81 -5.39 -29.76 -9.29
CA THR A 81 -5.66 -29.28 -7.93
C THR A 81 -4.86 -30.09 -6.91
N THR A 82 -4.01 -29.43 -6.14
CA THR A 82 -3.23 -30.08 -5.07
C THR A 82 -4.16 -30.37 -3.90
N LYS A 83 -4.62 -31.64 -3.77
CA LYS A 83 -5.50 -32.08 -2.67
C LYS A 83 -4.98 -31.67 -1.29
N ASP A 84 -3.66 -31.71 -1.10
CA ASP A 84 -3.02 -31.32 0.15
C ASP A 84 -3.20 -29.82 0.48
N LEU A 85 -3.18 -28.96 -0.55
CA LEU A 85 -3.39 -27.52 -0.38
C LEU A 85 -4.84 -27.20 -0.01
N LEU A 86 -5.79 -27.91 -0.64
CA LEU A 86 -7.20 -27.79 -0.31
C LEU A 86 -7.45 -28.20 1.15
N VAL A 87 -6.94 -29.37 1.57
CA VAL A 87 -7.07 -29.88 2.94
C VAL A 87 -6.43 -28.93 3.96
N TYR A 88 -5.30 -28.30 3.58
CA TYR A 88 -4.64 -27.33 4.43
C TYR A 88 -5.53 -26.10 4.70
N PHE A 89 -6.07 -25.46 3.66
CA PHE A 89 -6.90 -24.27 3.82
C PHE A 89 -8.30 -24.56 4.39
N GLN A 90 -8.80 -25.79 4.27
CA GLN A 90 -10.00 -26.23 4.98
C GLN A 90 -9.81 -26.32 6.50
N LYS A 91 -8.57 -26.58 6.96
CA LYS A 91 -8.26 -26.76 8.39
C LYS A 91 -7.64 -25.53 9.05
N ARG A 92 -6.97 -24.67 8.28
CA ARG A 92 -6.28 -23.47 8.78
C ARG A 92 -7.29 -22.50 9.41
N SER A 93 -7.08 -22.14 10.67
CA SER A 93 -8.04 -21.32 11.44
C SER A 93 -7.97 -19.82 11.15
N GLY A 94 -6.89 -19.36 10.53
CA GLY A 94 -6.64 -17.95 10.21
C GLY A 94 -7.10 -17.49 8.83
N THR A 95 -7.59 -18.40 7.99
CA THR A 95 -8.05 -18.11 6.63
C THR A 95 -9.36 -18.83 6.39
N LYS A 96 -10.28 -18.23 5.63
CA LYS A 96 -11.53 -18.87 5.25
C LYS A 96 -11.47 -19.29 3.79
N LEU A 97 -11.80 -20.56 3.53
CA LEU A 97 -11.99 -21.07 2.17
C LEU A 97 -13.47 -20.95 1.80
N VAL A 98 -13.75 -20.34 0.65
CA VAL A 98 -15.09 -20.17 0.09
C VAL A 98 -15.12 -20.77 -1.31
N GLU A 99 -16.17 -21.51 -1.63
CA GLU A 99 -16.37 -22.09 -2.96
C GLU A 99 -17.31 -21.19 -3.76
N TRP A 100 -16.90 -20.83 -4.97
CA TRP A 100 -17.71 -20.08 -5.92
C TRP A 100 -18.07 -20.96 -7.10
N GLU A 101 -19.36 -21.03 -7.42
CA GLU A 101 -19.82 -21.67 -8.66
C GLU A 101 -19.63 -20.72 -9.84
N THR A 102 -18.95 -21.20 -10.88
CA THR A 102 -18.60 -20.40 -12.07
C THR A 102 -18.98 -21.15 -13.34
N THR A 103 -19.01 -20.45 -14.47
CA THR A 103 -19.28 -21.07 -15.78
C THR A 103 -18.23 -22.12 -16.19
N ARG A 104 -17.07 -22.16 -15.53
CA ARG A 104 -15.99 -23.13 -15.75
C ARG A 104 -15.78 -24.07 -14.55
N GLY A 105 -16.80 -24.23 -13.71
CA GLY A 105 -16.80 -25.09 -12.52
C GLY A 105 -16.49 -24.32 -11.23
N THR A 106 -16.17 -25.04 -10.17
CA THR A 106 -15.89 -24.45 -8.85
C THR A 106 -14.57 -23.68 -8.85
N TYR A 107 -14.61 -22.46 -8.31
CA TYR A 107 -13.45 -21.66 -7.97
C TYR A 107 -13.29 -21.62 -6.45
N TYR A 108 -12.11 -22.00 -5.97
CA TYR A 108 -11.79 -22.00 -4.55
C TYR A 108 -11.16 -20.67 -4.17
N HIS A 109 -11.89 -19.83 -3.44
CA HIS A 109 -11.43 -18.55 -2.95
C HIS A 109 -10.89 -18.67 -1.53
N ILE A 110 -9.68 -18.16 -1.29
CA ILE A 110 -9.07 -17.99 0.02
C ILE A 110 -9.26 -16.52 0.43
N GLU A 111 -10.04 -16.30 1.49
CA GLU A 111 -10.20 -14.98 2.10
C GLU A 111 -8.85 -14.53 2.68
N ASP A 112 -8.37 -13.39 2.22
CA ASP A 112 -7.07 -12.85 2.59
C ASP A 112 -7.18 -12.00 3.87
N PRO A 113 -6.64 -12.47 5.01
CA PRO A 113 -6.72 -11.73 6.27
C PRO A 113 -5.71 -10.57 6.34
N TYR A 114 -4.74 -10.50 5.43
CA TYR A 114 -3.63 -9.56 5.48
C TYR A 114 -3.90 -8.32 4.62
N LEU A 115 -4.55 -8.48 3.46
CA LEU A 115 -4.88 -7.37 2.55
C LEU A 115 -5.62 -6.19 3.24
N PRO A 116 -6.63 -6.40 4.12
CA PRO A 116 -7.31 -5.31 4.81
C PRO A 116 -6.43 -4.53 5.79
N ASN A 117 -5.34 -5.15 6.25
CA ASN A 117 -4.40 -4.56 7.19
C ASN A 117 -3.29 -3.76 6.50
N LEU A 118 -3.16 -3.84 5.17
CA LEU A 118 -2.24 -2.99 4.43
C LEU A 118 -2.77 -1.56 4.35
N LYS A 119 -1.88 -0.58 4.41
CA LYS A 119 -2.22 0.85 4.28
C LYS A 119 -2.89 1.07 2.92
N LYS A 120 -4.15 1.53 2.93
CA LYS A 120 -4.88 1.85 1.69
C LYS A 120 -4.07 2.83 0.85
N HIS A 121 -4.05 2.63 -0.45
CA HIS A 121 -3.28 3.42 -1.42
C HIS A 121 -1.75 3.37 -1.25
N GLY A 122 -1.23 2.60 -0.29
CA GLY A 122 0.20 2.33 -0.15
C GLY A 122 0.73 1.36 -1.22
N ASP A 123 2.04 1.38 -1.45
CA ASP A 123 2.73 0.50 -2.41
C ASP A 123 2.44 -0.99 -2.12
N GLY A 124 2.49 -1.39 -0.84
CA GLY A 124 2.18 -2.76 -0.42
C GLY A 124 0.76 -3.20 -0.76
N TYR A 125 -0.23 -2.35 -0.50
CA TYR A 125 -1.65 -2.60 -0.83
C TYR A 125 -1.83 -2.76 -2.34
N LYS A 126 -1.26 -1.82 -3.13
CA LYS A 126 -1.32 -1.86 -4.60
C LYS A 126 -0.72 -3.14 -5.15
N ARG A 127 0.48 -3.51 -4.70
CA ARG A 127 1.16 -4.77 -5.10
C ARG A 127 0.32 -5.99 -4.78
N ALA A 128 -0.23 -6.06 -3.57
CA ALA A 128 -1.06 -7.16 -3.12
C ALA A 128 -2.35 -7.30 -3.94
N LEU A 129 -3.07 -6.19 -4.16
CA LEU A 129 -4.28 -6.14 -4.96
C LEU A 129 -4.03 -6.51 -6.43
N ILE A 130 -2.98 -5.96 -7.04
CA ILE A 130 -2.60 -6.27 -8.43
C ILE A 130 -2.24 -7.76 -8.55
N THR A 131 -1.45 -8.31 -7.60
CA THR A 131 -1.12 -9.73 -7.60
C THR A 131 -2.37 -10.58 -7.49
N LYS A 132 -3.28 -10.28 -6.55
CA LYS A 132 -4.57 -10.97 -6.40
C LYS A 132 -5.33 -11.03 -7.72
N ILE A 133 -5.42 -9.90 -8.41
CA ILE A 133 -6.16 -9.79 -9.66
C ILE A 133 -5.49 -10.58 -10.79
N ILE A 134 -4.17 -10.47 -10.96
CA ILE A 134 -3.43 -11.18 -12.00
C ILE A 134 -3.48 -12.70 -11.79
N THR A 135 -3.55 -13.15 -10.54
CA THR A 135 -3.61 -14.57 -10.21
C THR A 135 -4.94 -15.26 -10.52
N ILE A 136 -6.01 -14.50 -10.82
CA ILE A 136 -7.31 -15.05 -11.19
C ILE A 136 -7.21 -15.65 -12.61
N SER A 137 -7.22 -16.97 -12.69
CA SER A 137 -7.06 -17.74 -13.94
C SER A 137 -8.37 -18.30 -14.52
N LYS A 138 -9.47 -18.20 -13.77
CA LYS A 138 -10.81 -18.68 -14.14
C LYS A 138 -11.83 -17.58 -13.86
N PRO A 139 -12.99 -17.57 -14.55
CA PRO A 139 -14.07 -16.65 -14.25
C PRO A 139 -14.47 -16.72 -12.78
N ILE A 140 -14.73 -15.58 -12.15
CA ILE A 140 -15.24 -15.45 -10.78
C ILE A 140 -16.63 -14.80 -10.82
N PRO A 141 -17.40 -14.79 -9.72
CA PRO A 141 -18.71 -14.15 -9.68
C PRO A 141 -18.64 -12.66 -10.10
N LYS A 142 -19.67 -12.19 -10.83
CA LYS A 142 -19.71 -10.82 -11.37
C LYS A 142 -19.57 -9.74 -10.29
N SER A 143 -20.14 -9.99 -9.11
CA SER A 143 -20.04 -9.13 -7.94
C SER A 143 -18.60 -8.98 -7.44
N GLU A 144 -17.80 -10.05 -7.51
CA GLU A 144 -16.40 -10.05 -7.10
C GLU A 144 -15.50 -9.36 -8.15
N VAL A 145 -15.79 -9.55 -9.44
CA VAL A 145 -15.12 -8.76 -10.50
C VAL A 145 -15.36 -7.28 -10.27
N LYS A 146 -16.62 -6.87 -10.01
CA LYS A 146 -16.97 -5.48 -9.68
C LYS A 146 -16.23 -4.99 -8.45
N ASN A 147 -16.24 -5.74 -7.34
CA ASN A 147 -15.54 -5.40 -6.09
C ASN A 147 -14.04 -5.13 -6.34
N LEU A 148 -13.36 -6.03 -7.04
CA LEU A 148 -11.93 -5.89 -7.38
C LEU A 148 -11.67 -4.73 -8.34
N LEU A 149 -12.53 -4.53 -9.33
CA LEU A 149 -12.45 -3.41 -10.27
C LEU A 149 -12.56 -2.07 -9.53
N LEU A 150 -13.54 -1.93 -8.65
CA LEU A 150 -13.76 -0.73 -7.84
C LEU A 150 -12.57 -0.43 -6.93
N LYS A 151 -11.95 -1.46 -6.34
CA LYS A 151 -10.72 -1.28 -5.57
C LYS A 151 -9.57 -0.83 -6.47
N LEU A 152 -9.39 -1.48 -7.62
CA LEU A 152 -8.27 -1.23 -8.52
C LEU A 152 -8.29 0.20 -9.09
N ILE A 153 -9.44 0.68 -9.59
CA ILE A 153 -9.55 2.00 -10.26
C ILE A 153 -9.33 3.21 -9.35
N LEU A 154 -9.32 2.99 -8.03
CA LEU A 154 -8.99 4.00 -7.02
C LEU A 154 -7.49 4.05 -6.73
N GLU A 155 -6.71 3.07 -7.21
CA GLU A 155 -5.28 3.01 -7.01
C GLU A 155 -4.52 3.73 -8.13
N ASP A 156 -3.43 4.39 -7.76
CA ASP A 156 -2.53 5.04 -8.72
C ASP A 156 -1.66 3.99 -9.44
N PRO A 157 -1.83 3.79 -10.77
CA PRO A 157 -1.03 2.85 -11.56
C PRO A 157 0.44 3.25 -11.72
N ARG A 158 0.83 4.49 -11.44
CA ARG A 158 2.18 5.00 -11.70
C ARG A 158 3.25 4.21 -10.93
N GLY A 159 4.34 3.88 -11.61
CA GLY A 159 5.40 3.00 -11.11
C GLY A 159 5.09 1.50 -11.15
N MET A 160 3.88 1.11 -11.57
CA MET A 160 3.46 -0.29 -11.74
C MET A 160 2.60 -0.48 -13.01
N GLU A 161 2.72 0.40 -13.99
CA GLU A 161 1.78 0.54 -15.11
C GLU A 161 1.61 -0.76 -15.89
N GLU A 162 2.71 -1.48 -16.14
CA GLU A 162 2.71 -2.78 -16.84
C GLU A 162 1.82 -3.81 -16.10
N LYS A 163 2.07 -4.00 -14.80
CA LYS A 163 1.34 -5.00 -13.99
C LYS A 163 -0.10 -4.55 -13.74
N TYR A 164 -0.31 -3.27 -13.47
CA TYR A 164 -1.63 -2.69 -13.30
C TYR A 164 -2.47 -2.88 -14.57
N SER A 165 -1.90 -2.57 -15.74
CA SER A 165 -2.59 -2.73 -17.03
C SER A 165 -2.99 -4.17 -17.30
N ARG A 166 -2.12 -5.14 -16.98
CA ARG A 166 -2.45 -6.57 -17.05
C ARG A 166 -3.57 -6.95 -16.09
N ALA A 167 -3.53 -6.46 -14.84
CA ALA A 167 -4.58 -6.70 -13.86
C ALA A 167 -5.94 -6.15 -14.32
N LEU A 168 -5.96 -4.90 -14.79
CA LEU A 168 -7.16 -4.25 -15.30
C LEU A 168 -7.72 -5.01 -16.51
N SER A 169 -6.86 -5.36 -17.46
CA SER A 169 -7.26 -6.14 -18.65
C SER A 169 -7.83 -7.50 -18.27
N ASN A 170 -7.24 -8.18 -17.26
CA ASN A 170 -7.76 -9.44 -16.74
C ASN A 170 -9.18 -9.27 -16.16
N LEU A 171 -9.43 -8.25 -15.33
CA LEU A 171 -10.76 -7.99 -14.78
C LEU A 171 -11.79 -7.66 -15.85
N LEU A 172 -11.42 -6.78 -16.80
CA LEU A 172 -12.31 -6.42 -17.90
C LEU A 172 -12.56 -7.60 -18.83
N SER A 173 -11.72 -8.64 -18.81
CA SER A 173 -11.95 -9.92 -19.49
C SER A 173 -13.00 -10.80 -18.77
N PHE A 174 -13.56 -10.39 -17.64
CA PHE A 174 -14.66 -11.09 -17.00
C PHE A 174 -15.94 -10.24 -17.07
N PRO A 175 -17.13 -10.88 -17.13
CA PRO A 175 -18.37 -10.14 -17.00
C PRO A 175 -18.49 -9.59 -15.58
N PHE A 176 -18.92 -8.34 -15.44
CA PHE A 176 -19.15 -7.69 -14.15
C PHE A 176 -20.51 -7.00 -14.13
N GLU A 177 -21.01 -6.70 -12.94
CA GLU A 177 -22.19 -5.85 -12.75
C GLU A 177 -21.83 -4.39 -13.03
N SER A 178 -22.77 -3.60 -13.57
CA SER A 178 -22.49 -2.19 -13.84
C SER A 178 -22.02 -1.44 -12.60
N ILE A 179 -21.06 -0.55 -12.81
CA ILE A 179 -20.50 0.40 -11.85
C ILE A 179 -21.18 1.77 -12.03
N GLY A 180 -21.07 2.63 -11.02
CA GLY A 180 -21.66 3.95 -11.05
C GLY A 180 -20.99 4.87 -12.08
N GLU A 181 -21.59 6.04 -12.30
CA GLU A 181 -21.10 7.02 -13.28
C GLU A 181 -19.70 7.52 -12.91
N ILE A 182 -19.49 7.89 -11.64
CA ILE A 182 -18.19 8.35 -11.13
C ILE A 182 -17.10 7.28 -11.32
N GLU A 183 -17.41 6.03 -10.98
CA GLU A 183 -16.46 4.92 -11.14
C GLU A 183 -16.22 4.58 -12.62
N SER A 184 -17.21 4.78 -13.48
CA SER A 184 -17.06 4.65 -14.93
C SER A 184 -16.12 5.71 -15.49
N ASP A 185 -16.23 6.96 -15.03
CA ASP A 185 -15.32 8.04 -15.42
C ASP A 185 -13.90 7.76 -14.96
N PHE A 186 -13.72 7.30 -13.72
CA PHE A 186 -12.42 6.88 -13.18
C PHE A 186 -11.79 5.76 -13.99
N LEU A 187 -12.58 4.75 -14.37
CA LEU A 187 -12.12 3.66 -15.24
C LEU A 187 -11.71 4.20 -16.62
N ASN A 188 -12.52 5.08 -17.21
CA ASN A 188 -12.24 5.65 -18.53
C ASN A 188 -10.96 6.51 -18.52
N GLN A 189 -10.79 7.37 -17.51
CA GLN A 189 -9.57 8.14 -17.27
C GLN A 189 -8.33 7.21 -17.17
N THR A 190 -8.41 6.16 -16.36
CA THR A 190 -7.32 5.18 -16.20
C THR A 190 -7.01 4.45 -17.51
N LEU A 191 -8.01 4.05 -18.29
CA LEU A 191 -7.82 3.37 -19.57
C LEU A 191 -7.10 4.26 -20.60
N ASN A 192 -7.45 5.55 -20.67
CA ASN A 192 -6.76 6.50 -21.56
C ASN A 192 -5.32 6.74 -21.11
N PHE A 193 -5.08 6.89 -19.80
CA PHE A 193 -3.73 7.01 -19.24
C PHE A 193 -2.85 5.80 -19.61
N LEU A 194 -3.33 4.58 -19.38
CA LEU A 194 -2.58 3.37 -19.71
C LEU A 194 -2.36 3.23 -21.22
N SER A 195 -3.36 3.58 -22.03
CA SER A 195 -3.25 3.54 -23.49
C SER A 195 -2.21 4.51 -24.07
N ASN A 196 -1.82 5.54 -23.31
CA ASN A 196 -0.78 6.50 -23.66
C ASN A 196 0.64 6.07 -23.23
N ASN A 197 0.76 4.97 -22.46
CA ASN A 197 2.04 4.52 -21.91
C ASN A 197 2.54 3.26 -22.62
N SER A 198 3.72 3.35 -23.22
CA SER A 198 4.34 2.29 -24.04
C SER A 198 4.63 0.99 -23.30
N ASN A 199 4.71 1.02 -21.97
CA ASN A 199 5.05 -0.15 -21.16
C ASN A 199 3.81 -0.98 -20.79
N THR A 200 2.63 -0.61 -21.28
CA THR A 200 1.37 -1.28 -20.95
C THR A 200 0.89 -2.17 -22.09
N ASN A 201 0.08 -3.19 -21.78
CA ASN A 201 -0.59 -4.00 -22.80
C ASN A 201 -1.79 -3.29 -23.46
N LEU A 202 -2.11 -2.06 -23.03
CA LEU A 202 -3.16 -1.22 -23.60
C LEU A 202 -2.60 -0.13 -24.53
N PHE A 203 -1.28 -0.02 -24.66
CA PHE A 203 -0.64 0.92 -25.56
C PHE A 203 -1.17 0.75 -26.99
N HIS A 204 -1.64 1.83 -27.60
CA HIS A 204 -2.25 1.81 -28.93
C HIS A 204 -3.47 0.88 -29.07
N GLN A 205 -4.19 0.59 -27.98
CA GLN A 205 -5.40 -0.25 -28.02
C GLN A 205 -6.72 0.54 -27.96
N THR A 206 -6.68 1.86 -28.15
CA THR A 206 -7.89 2.67 -28.22
C THR A 206 -8.43 2.70 -29.65
N ALA A 207 -9.72 2.42 -29.83
CA ALA A 207 -10.37 2.41 -31.13
C ALA A 207 -11.74 3.08 -31.10
N ILE A 208 -12.17 3.57 -32.26
CA ILE A 208 -13.55 3.98 -32.53
C ILE A 208 -14.21 2.93 -33.42
N LEU A 209 -15.42 2.56 -33.06
CA LEU A 209 -16.28 1.69 -33.85
C LEU A 209 -16.73 2.38 -35.14
N ARG A 210 -16.65 1.65 -36.25
CA ARG A 210 -17.21 1.99 -37.55
C ARG A 210 -18.38 1.05 -37.86
N GLY A 211 -19.48 1.62 -38.33
CA GLY A 211 -20.66 0.88 -38.76
C GLY A 211 -21.80 0.85 -37.75
N LYS A 212 -22.96 0.39 -38.24
CA LYS A 212 -24.22 0.39 -37.50
C LYS A 212 -24.64 -1.04 -37.17
N ASN A 213 -25.13 -1.25 -35.95
CA ASN A 213 -25.63 -2.54 -35.45
C ASN A 213 -24.61 -3.69 -35.61
N VAL A 214 -23.34 -3.41 -35.30
CA VAL A 214 -22.26 -4.41 -35.34
C VAL A 214 -22.47 -5.40 -34.21
N ASN A 215 -22.39 -6.70 -34.52
CA ASN A 215 -22.61 -7.77 -33.57
C ASN A 215 -21.38 -7.98 -32.67
N LEU A 216 -21.63 -8.02 -31.37
CA LEU A 216 -20.67 -8.39 -30.34
C LEU A 216 -20.79 -9.88 -30.02
N ARG A 217 -19.66 -10.58 -29.84
CA ARG A 217 -19.61 -12.04 -29.70
C ARG A 217 -19.04 -12.50 -28.37
N SER A 218 -19.45 -13.68 -27.92
CA SER A 218 -18.95 -14.32 -26.68
C SER A 218 -17.53 -14.87 -26.80
N GLY A 219 -17.05 -15.09 -28.02
CA GLY A 219 -15.73 -15.63 -28.36
C GLY A 219 -15.28 -15.13 -29.73
N PRO A 220 -14.01 -15.38 -30.12
CA PRO A 220 -13.53 -15.04 -31.46
C PRO A 220 -14.26 -15.88 -32.51
N GLY A 221 -14.70 -15.28 -33.62
CA GLY A 221 -15.41 -15.99 -34.68
C GLY A 221 -16.92 -15.73 -34.75
N ARG A 222 -17.51 -16.01 -35.93
CA ARG A 222 -18.94 -15.81 -36.21
C ARG A 222 -19.83 -16.91 -35.65
N GLU A 223 -19.25 -18.07 -35.37
CA GLU A 223 -19.86 -19.25 -34.77
C GLU A 223 -20.18 -19.05 -33.28
N ASN A 224 -19.50 -18.11 -32.62
CA ASN A 224 -19.77 -17.76 -31.24
C ASN A 224 -21.09 -16.97 -31.09
N ALA A 225 -21.73 -17.14 -29.94
CA ALA A 225 -23.03 -16.54 -29.67
C ALA A 225 -22.96 -15.00 -29.69
N GLU A 226 -24.02 -14.37 -30.19
CA GLU A 226 -24.18 -12.91 -30.10
C GLU A 226 -24.52 -12.53 -28.64
N VAL A 227 -23.76 -11.58 -28.09
CA VAL A 227 -23.93 -11.07 -26.72
C VAL A 227 -24.37 -9.60 -26.69
N GLY A 228 -24.70 -9.04 -27.85
CA GLY A 228 -25.26 -7.71 -28.02
C GLY A 228 -24.86 -7.08 -29.35
N LYS A 229 -25.28 -5.83 -29.53
CA LYS A 229 -24.95 -5.02 -30.69
C LYS A 229 -24.47 -3.64 -30.26
N ILE A 230 -23.71 -3.00 -31.13
CA ILE A 230 -23.15 -1.68 -30.91
C ILE A 230 -23.16 -0.89 -32.23
N SER A 231 -23.30 0.42 -32.16
CA SER A 231 -23.33 1.30 -33.34
C SER A 231 -22.38 2.46 -33.14
N GLU A 232 -21.81 2.94 -34.25
CA GLU A 232 -20.99 4.15 -34.25
C GLU A 232 -21.78 5.40 -33.81
N PRO A 233 -21.09 6.43 -33.26
CA PRO A 233 -19.72 6.38 -32.75
C PRO A 233 -19.69 5.76 -31.35
N ASP A 234 -18.88 4.73 -31.15
CA ASP A 234 -18.59 4.21 -29.82
C ASP A 234 -17.08 3.98 -29.66
N ARG A 235 -16.56 4.22 -28.46
CA ARG A 235 -15.14 4.03 -28.15
C ARG A 235 -14.95 2.64 -27.56
N ALA A 236 -13.83 2.01 -27.89
CA ALA A 236 -13.47 0.70 -27.40
C ALA A 236 -12.00 0.66 -26.98
N PHE A 237 -11.70 -0.13 -25.96
CA PHE A 237 -10.33 -0.43 -25.51
C PHE A 237 -10.07 -1.92 -25.70
N CYS A 238 -9.19 -2.29 -26.62
CA CYS A 238 -8.95 -3.68 -26.95
C CYS A 238 -7.95 -4.33 -25.99
N LEU A 239 -8.35 -5.46 -25.40
CA LEU A 239 -7.67 -6.12 -24.30
C LEU A 239 -6.81 -7.29 -24.78
N GLU A 240 -7.29 -8.00 -25.80
CA GLU A 240 -6.65 -9.15 -26.42
C GLU A 240 -7.04 -9.26 -27.90
N GLU A 241 -6.17 -9.91 -28.68
CA GLU A 241 -6.36 -10.19 -30.11
C GLU A 241 -6.22 -11.70 -30.33
N ASP A 242 -7.14 -12.27 -31.10
CA ASP A 242 -7.00 -13.63 -31.59
C ASP A 242 -5.95 -13.67 -32.72
N PRO A 243 -4.92 -14.52 -32.61
CA PRO A 243 -3.83 -14.54 -33.58
C PRO A 243 -4.26 -15.05 -34.96
N THR A 244 -5.45 -15.65 -35.10
CA THR A 244 -5.94 -16.21 -36.35
C THR A 244 -6.52 -15.10 -37.23
N PRO A 245 -5.94 -14.84 -38.41
CA PRO A 245 -6.51 -13.87 -39.34
C PRO A 245 -7.79 -14.43 -39.98
N GLU A 246 -8.78 -13.57 -40.15
CA GLU A 246 -10.04 -13.85 -40.84
C GLU A 246 -10.34 -12.81 -41.91
N ASN A 247 -11.01 -13.24 -42.98
CA ASN A 247 -11.54 -12.35 -44.01
C ASN A 247 -13.06 -12.24 -43.87
N ILE A 248 -13.55 -11.06 -43.51
CA ILE A 248 -14.99 -10.78 -43.40
C ILE A 248 -15.36 -9.66 -44.35
N ALA A 249 -16.32 -9.93 -45.25
CA ALA A 249 -16.82 -8.97 -46.24
C ALA A 249 -15.71 -8.27 -47.06
N GLY A 250 -14.64 -9.00 -47.40
CA GLY A 250 -13.51 -8.48 -48.19
C GLY A 250 -12.42 -7.77 -47.40
N ASN A 251 -12.59 -7.61 -46.08
CA ASN A 251 -11.58 -7.05 -45.20
C ASN A 251 -10.85 -8.17 -44.44
N SER A 252 -9.51 -8.14 -44.50
CA SER A 252 -8.65 -9.00 -43.67
C SER A 252 -8.48 -8.35 -42.29
N GLY A 253 -8.56 -9.14 -41.24
CA GLY A 253 -8.43 -8.66 -39.88
C GLY A 253 -8.40 -9.80 -38.86
N HIS A 254 -8.56 -9.43 -37.60
CA HIS A 254 -8.52 -10.34 -36.46
C HIS A 254 -9.75 -10.13 -35.59
N TRP A 255 -10.12 -11.13 -34.82
CA TRP A 255 -11.05 -10.91 -33.73
C TRP A 255 -10.32 -10.25 -32.57
N LYS A 256 -10.84 -9.13 -32.11
CA LYS A 256 -10.34 -8.43 -30.93
C LYS A 256 -11.38 -8.49 -29.84
N ARG A 257 -10.95 -8.73 -28.61
CA ARG A 257 -11.82 -8.52 -27.46
C ARG A 257 -11.61 -7.12 -26.95
N CYS A 258 -12.66 -6.32 -26.94
CA CYS A 258 -12.58 -4.94 -26.51
C CYS A 258 -13.62 -4.65 -25.43
N TYR A 259 -13.24 -3.79 -24.49
CA TYR A 259 -14.11 -3.18 -23.49
C TYR A 259 -14.82 -1.97 -24.10
N PHE A 260 -16.13 -1.90 -23.93
CA PHE A 260 -16.99 -0.83 -24.42
C PHE A 260 -17.53 -0.03 -23.23
N PRO A 261 -17.02 1.19 -22.95
CA PRO A 261 -17.41 1.98 -21.78
C PRO A 261 -18.91 2.23 -21.67
N ASN A 262 -19.57 2.58 -22.78
CA ASN A 262 -21.02 2.85 -22.81
C ASN A 262 -21.87 1.64 -22.44
N LEU A 263 -21.39 0.43 -22.74
CA LEU A 263 -22.09 -0.81 -22.43
C LEU A 263 -21.61 -1.45 -21.12
N GLN A 264 -20.54 -0.91 -20.52
CA GLN A 264 -19.80 -1.48 -19.39
C GLN A 264 -19.58 -2.99 -19.51
N LYS A 265 -19.15 -3.44 -20.69
CA LYS A 265 -18.88 -4.86 -20.95
C LYS A 265 -17.78 -5.05 -21.98
N SER A 266 -17.13 -6.20 -21.91
CA SER A 266 -16.17 -6.64 -22.92
C SER A 266 -16.77 -7.72 -23.81
N ALA A 267 -16.49 -7.65 -25.10
CA ALA A 267 -16.94 -8.63 -26.07
C ALA A 267 -15.97 -8.71 -27.26
N TRP A 268 -16.09 -9.80 -28.02
CA TRP A 268 -15.32 -9.99 -29.24
C TRP A 268 -15.98 -9.27 -30.43
N ILE A 269 -15.15 -8.58 -31.20
CA ILE A 269 -15.53 -7.83 -32.40
C ILE A 269 -14.46 -8.01 -33.46
N PHE A 270 -14.85 -8.05 -34.73
CA PHE A 270 -13.91 -8.12 -35.83
C PHE A 270 -13.21 -6.76 -36.03
N SER A 271 -11.88 -6.76 -36.15
CA SER A 271 -11.06 -5.55 -36.23
C SER A 271 -11.38 -4.67 -37.43
N GLY A 272 -11.98 -5.20 -38.50
CA GLY A 272 -12.46 -4.42 -39.63
C GLY A 272 -13.55 -3.38 -39.29
N PHE A 273 -14.18 -3.49 -38.11
CA PHE A 273 -15.10 -2.48 -37.59
C PHE A 273 -14.44 -1.48 -36.64
N LEU A 274 -13.13 -1.54 -36.45
CA LEU A 274 -12.39 -0.70 -35.51
C LEU A 274 -11.40 0.18 -36.26
N THR A 275 -11.36 1.46 -35.91
CA THR A 275 -10.31 2.39 -36.33
C THR A 275 -9.53 2.80 -35.09
N GLU A 276 -8.23 2.50 -35.04
CA GLU A 276 -7.36 2.96 -33.96
C GLU A 276 -7.35 4.49 -33.90
N VAL A 277 -7.40 5.05 -32.69
CA VAL A 277 -7.34 6.48 -32.44
C VAL A 277 -6.40 6.76 -31.28
N PRO A 278 -5.80 7.97 -31.22
CA PRO A 278 -5.02 8.35 -30.06
C PRO A 278 -5.87 8.36 -28.78
N PRO A 279 -5.24 8.13 -27.61
CA PRO A 279 -5.88 8.35 -26.31
C PRO A 279 -6.35 9.80 -26.14
N ASP A 280 -7.31 9.98 -25.24
CA ASP A 280 -7.92 11.28 -24.98
C ASP A 280 -7.12 12.08 -23.94
N PHE A 281 -6.49 13.17 -24.40
CA PHE A 281 -5.59 13.97 -23.56
C PHE A 281 -6.31 14.70 -22.42
N ASP A 282 -7.60 15.05 -22.57
CA ASP A 282 -8.35 15.71 -21.50
C ASP A 282 -8.60 14.72 -20.35
N LEU A 283 -8.96 13.47 -20.67
CA LEU A 283 -9.13 12.40 -19.67
C LEU A 283 -7.81 12.02 -18.99
N ILE A 284 -6.69 12.11 -19.71
CA ILE A 284 -5.35 11.92 -19.12
C ILE A 284 -5.03 13.04 -18.13
N ALA A 285 -5.32 14.30 -18.48
CA ALA A 285 -5.11 15.43 -17.57
C ALA A 285 -5.99 15.34 -16.31
N GLU A 286 -7.23 14.87 -16.45
CA GLU A 286 -8.11 14.58 -15.30
C GLU A 286 -7.57 13.45 -14.42
N PHE A 287 -7.07 12.37 -15.05
CA PHE A 287 -6.38 11.29 -14.34
C PHE A 287 -5.21 11.83 -13.52
N GLU A 288 -4.32 12.62 -14.13
CA GLU A 288 -3.14 13.19 -13.46
C GLU A 288 -3.55 14.10 -12.29
N LYS A 289 -4.61 14.89 -12.47
CA LYS A 289 -5.15 15.76 -11.42
C LYS A 289 -5.66 14.95 -10.22
N ARG A 290 -6.31 13.81 -10.47
CA ARG A 290 -6.84 12.92 -9.41
C ARG A 290 -5.75 12.39 -8.49
N PHE A 291 -4.55 12.11 -9.03
CA PHE A 291 -3.43 11.56 -8.25
C PHE A 291 -2.32 12.58 -7.92
N LYS A 292 -2.54 13.87 -8.23
CA LYS A 292 -1.59 14.96 -7.95
C LYS A 292 -1.29 15.17 -6.46
N SER A 293 -2.14 14.66 -5.55
CA SER A 293 -1.88 14.69 -4.11
C SER A 293 -0.76 13.72 -3.68
N VAL A 294 -0.59 12.60 -4.39
CA VAL A 294 0.39 11.55 -4.11
C VAL A 294 1.81 12.01 -4.47
N ASP A 295 1.98 12.78 -5.55
CA ASP A 295 3.30 13.28 -6.00
C ASP A 295 3.87 14.40 -5.10
N ASN A 296 3.05 14.99 -4.24
CA ASN A 296 3.45 16.09 -3.35
C ASN A 296 3.78 15.62 -1.92
N GLU A 297 3.95 14.32 -1.71
CA GLU A 297 4.37 13.77 -0.42
C GLU A 297 5.85 14.14 -0.17
N ILE A 298 6.09 14.83 0.94
CA ILE A 298 7.43 15.16 1.41
C ILE A 298 7.87 14.02 2.31
N ARG A 299 8.91 13.31 1.90
CA ARG A 299 9.61 12.32 2.72
C ARG A 299 10.81 12.95 3.40
N ILE A 300 10.94 12.68 4.69
CA ILE A 300 12.04 13.09 5.56
C ILE A 300 12.59 11.83 6.20
N ASP A 301 13.75 11.37 5.76
CA ASP A 301 14.51 10.32 6.42
C ASP A 301 15.88 10.84 6.88
N PHE A 302 16.59 10.02 7.66
CA PHE A 302 17.90 10.35 8.20
C PHE A 302 19.01 9.56 7.50
N GLU A 303 18.77 9.10 6.28
CA GLU A 303 19.79 8.40 5.51
C GLU A 303 20.97 9.34 5.21
N GLY A 304 22.19 8.84 5.41
CA GLY A 304 23.42 9.63 5.24
C GLY A 304 23.68 10.70 6.31
N TRP A 305 22.77 10.92 7.27
CA TRP A 305 23.02 11.81 8.41
C TRP A 305 24.05 11.20 9.37
N ASN A 306 25.06 11.99 9.74
CA ASN A 306 26.23 11.55 10.51
C ASN A 306 26.27 12.06 11.95
N GLY A 307 25.24 12.78 12.40
CA GLY A 307 25.14 13.27 13.77
C GLY A 307 25.90 14.57 14.09
N ASN A 308 26.98 14.88 13.37
CA ASN A 308 27.79 16.06 13.66
C ASN A 308 27.17 17.37 13.18
N GLN A 309 26.25 17.29 12.23
CA GLN A 309 25.58 18.43 11.62
C GLN A 309 24.06 18.24 11.67
N ILE A 310 23.33 19.34 11.61
CA ILE A 310 21.87 19.33 11.50
C ILE A 310 21.45 18.50 10.27
N PRO A 311 20.39 17.66 10.37
CA PRO A 311 19.86 16.97 9.20
C PRO A 311 19.56 17.95 8.05
N THR A 312 19.82 17.52 6.82
CA THR A 312 19.65 18.35 5.62
C THR A 312 18.23 18.93 5.59
N THR A 313 18.10 20.20 5.19
CA THR A 313 16.84 20.98 5.12
C THR A 313 16.19 21.40 6.44
N PHE A 314 16.71 20.95 7.60
CA PHE A 314 16.30 21.50 8.88
C PHE A 314 17.06 22.80 9.20
N PHE A 315 16.43 23.66 10.01
CA PHE A 315 17.00 24.87 10.57
C PHE A 315 16.79 24.91 12.10
N GLY A 316 17.47 25.82 12.80
CA GLY A 316 17.35 25.98 14.25
C GLY A 316 18.62 25.61 15.02
N ASN A 317 18.51 25.54 16.34
CA ASN A 317 19.64 25.30 17.22
C ASN A 317 19.87 23.79 17.37
N TYR A 318 20.82 23.28 16.61
CA TYR A 318 21.14 21.86 16.60
C TYR A 318 22.09 21.46 17.72
N ILE A 319 21.78 20.35 18.39
CA ILE A 319 22.64 19.69 19.37
C ILE A 319 23.12 18.39 18.74
N SER A 320 24.44 18.21 18.62
CA SER A 320 25.05 17.01 18.04
C SER A 320 24.61 15.72 18.77
N ARG A 321 24.29 14.68 18.01
CA ARG A 321 23.82 13.36 18.48
C ARG A 321 24.38 12.26 17.60
N ASP A 322 24.80 11.15 18.19
CA ASP A 322 25.23 9.99 17.42
C ASP A 322 24.03 9.31 16.75
N PRO A 323 24.12 8.95 15.46
CA PRO A 323 23.06 8.21 14.79
C PRO A 323 22.93 6.80 15.38
N ILE A 324 21.70 6.31 15.56
CA ILE A 324 21.46 4.92 15.98
C ILE A 324 21.03 4.12 14.75
N ARG A 325 21.70 2.99 14.49
CA ARG A 325 21.38 2.11 13.36
C ARG A 325 20.63 0.88 13.82
N ILE A 326 19.48 0.62 13.21
CA ILE A 326 18.63 -0.54 13.52
C ILE A 326 18.21 -1.16 12.20
N SER A 327 18.53 -2.45 12.03
CA SER A 327 18.26 -3.19 10.79
C SER A 327 18.75 -2.48 9.52
N GLY A 328 19.90 -1.80 9.61
CA GLY A 328 20.52 -1.09 8.48
C GLY A 328 20.03 0.35 8.25
N GLU A 329 18.93 0.77 8.87
CA GLU A 329 18.41 2.13 8.76
C GLU A 329 19.02 3.06 9.81
N THR A 330 19.27 4.31 9.42
CA THR A 330 19.72 5.36 10.34
C THR A 330 18.52 6.02 11.01
N GLY A 331 18.43 5.93 12.33
CA GLY A 331 17.44 6.61 13.15
C GLY A 331 18.00 7.82 13.88
N PHE A 332 17.16 8.85 14.03
CA PHE A 332 17.42 10.06 14.79
C PHE A 332 16.98 9.86 16.25
N PRO A 333 17.90 9.80 17.22
CA PRO A 333 17.55 9.61 18.62
C PRO A 333 17.07 10.91 19.28
N ILE A 334 15.87 10.85 19.86
CA ILE A 334 15.28 11.94 20.64
C ILE A 334 15.24 11.53 22.09
N TYR A 335 16.06 12.19 22.90
CA TYR A 335 16.26 11.84 24.30
C TYR A 335 15.26 12.52 25.22
N GLY A 336 14.88 11.79 26.27
CA GLY A 336 14.07 12.32 27.37
C GLY A 336 14.80 13.37 28.19
N PHE A 337 14.03 14.13 28.97
CA PHE A 337 14.59 15.18 29.83
C PHE A 337 15.22 14.61 31.10
N SER A 338 16.32 15.22 31.51
CA SER A 338 16.83 15.08 32.88
C SER A 338 15.81 15.58 33.90
N LYS A 339 15.75 14.96 35.08
CA LYS A 339 14.87 15.39 36.18
C LYS A 339 15.20 16.79 36.71
N LYS A 340 16.38 17.34 36.38
CA LYS A 340 16.89 18.62 36.91
C LYS A 340 16.53 19.83 36.05
N THR A 341 16.43 19.68 34.73
CA THR A 341 16.16 20.80 33.80
C THR A 341 15.29 20.32 32.64
N LYS A 342 14.36 21.17 32.20
CA LYS A 342 13.49 20.93 31.02
C LYS A 342 13.88 21.83 29.84
N ALA A 343 15.15 22.18 29.73
CA ALA A 343 15.61 23.07 28.67
C ALA A 343 15.67 22.31 27.34
N VAL A 344 14.99 22.86 26.33
CA VAL A 344 14.80 22.29 25.00
C VAL A 344 15.37 23.26 23.96
N GLU A 345 16.14 22.75 23.02
CA GLU A 345 16.35 23.38 21.72
C GLU A 345 15.48 22.67 20.67
N ARG A 346 15.31 23.28 19.50
CA ARG A 346 14.49 22.72 18.43
C ARG A 346 15.19 22.86 17.10
N ILE A 347 15.03 21.84 16.28
CA ILE A 347 15.28 21.94 14.84
C ILE A 347 13.97 21.77 14.10
N CYS A 348 13.73 22.59 13.08
CA CYS A 348 12.47 22.62 12.35
C CYS A 348 12.70 22.52 10.84
N LYS A 349 11.71 22.01 10.11
CA LYS A 349 11.66 22.01 8.65
C LYS A 349 10.35 22.63 8.21
N LYS A 350 10.44 23.66 7.37
CA LYS A 350 9.29 24.33 6.77
C LYS A 350 8.72 23.50 5.63
N LEU A 351 7.40 23.39 5.59
CA LEU A 351 6.68 22.65 4.56
C LEU A 351 6.01 23.60 3.57
N SER A 352 6.04 23.23 2.31
CA SER A 352 5.37 23.94 1.23
C SER A 352 3.97 23.38 0.98
N GLY A 353 3.02 24.27 0.70
CA GLY A 353 1.63 23.91 0.38
C GLY A 353 0.79 23.54 1.61
N ASP A 354 -0.48 23.21 1.34
CA ASP A 354 -1.38 22.69 2.35
C ASP A 354 -0.96 21.27 2.72
N LYS A 355 -0.81 21.01 4.02
CA LYS A 355 -0.52 19.68 4.57
C LYS A 355 -1.57 19.34 5.59
N ASN A 356 -2.16 18.17 5.45
CA ASN A 356 -3.21 17.67 6.34
C ASN A 356 -2.90 16.23 6.81
N TYR A 357 -1.72 15.71 6.49
CA TYR A 357 -1.32 14.34 6.78
C TYR A 357 0.14 14.31 7.23
N PHE A 358 0.41 13.62 8.34
CA PHE A 358 1.74 13.44 8.92
C PHE A 358 1.90 12.01 9.44
N GLU A 359 2.65 11.18 8.72
CA GLU A 359 3.02 9.83 9.14
C GLU A 359 4.44 9.82 9.67
N PHE A 360 4.66 9.08 10.75
CA PHE A 360 5.94 9.03 11.42
C PHE A 360 6.24 7.60 11.85
N SER A 361 7.47 7.20 11.54
CA SER A 361 8.02 5.89 11.81
C SER A 361 9.00 5.96 12.97
N PHE A 362 8.76 5.22 14.04
CA PHE A 362 9.57 5.30 15.25
C PHE A 362 9.70 3.96 15.97
N GLN A 363 10.71 3.83 16.82
CA GLN A 363 10.79 2.75 17.79
C GLN A 363 10.31 3.24 19.17
N PRO A 364 9.40 2.50 19.83
CA PRO A 364 8.96 2.80 21.19
C PRO A 364 10.11 2.87 22.20
N THR A 365 9.94 3.72 23.22
CA THR A 365 10.93 3.93 24.29
C THR A 365 10.63 3.04 25.49
N ASP A 366 11.63 2.78 26.35
CA ASP A 366 11.43 2.16 27.67
C ASP A 366 11.17 3.19 28.79
N SER A 367 11.04 4.48 28.44
CA SER A 367 10.83 5.56 29.41
C SER A 367 9.49 5.48 30.13
N GLU A 368 9.51 5.62 31.45
CA GLU A 368 8.29 5.79 32.25
C GLU A 368 7.64 7.18 32.04
N THR A 369 8.40 8.15 31.55
CA THR A 369 7.93 9.52 31.34
C THR A 369 7.77 9.83 29.85
N PRO A 370 6.69 10.50 29.42
CA PRO A 370 6.51 10.84 28.02
C PRO A 370 7.68 11.69 27.48
N ILE A 371 8.32 11.21 26.42
CA ILE A 371 9.34 11.92 25.64
C ILE A 371 8.64 12.55 24.43
N PRO A 372 8.54 13.90 24.34
CA PRO A 372 8.07 14.54 23.11
C PRO A 372 9.10 14.30 22.01
N PHE A 373 8.66 13.77 20.88
CA PHE A 373 9.55 13.40 19.77
C PHE A 373 9.18 14.06 18.43
N LEU A 374 7.96 14.59 18.31
CA LEU A 374 7.54 15.30 17.11
C LEU A 374 6.59 16.43 17.49
N GLU A 375 6.88 17.63 17.02
CA GLU A 375 6.01 18.79 17.18
C GLU A 375 5.60 19.32 15.80
N LEU A 376 4.32 19.59 15.62
CA LEU A 376 3.77 20.24 14.42
C LEU A 376 3.40 21.67 14.78
N HIS A 377 4.03 22.62 14.11
CA HIS A 377 3.82 24.05 14.29
C HIS A 377 3.19 24.67 13.06
N LEU A 378 2.43 25.73 13.29
CA LEU A 378 1.99 26.66 12.26
C LEU A 378 2.81 27.93 12.36
N ASN A 379 3.43 28.30 11.24
CA ASN A 379 4.12 29.56 11.12
C ASN A 379 3.24 30.56 10.36
N TYR A 380 2.88 31.65 11.04
CA TYR A 380 2.24 32.81 10.44
C TYR A 380 2.88 34.07 11.04
N ASP A 381 3.04 35.11 10.21
CA ASP A 381 3.75 36.35 10.56
C ASP A 381 5.17 36.14 11.14
N ASN A 382 5.88 35.13 10.64
CA ASN A 382 7.20 34.71 11.10
C ASN A 382 7.24 34.33 12.60
N LYS A 383 6.12 33.86 13.15
CA LYS A 383 6.01 33.33 14.51
C LYS A 383 5.52 31.89 14.46
N GLU A 384 6.20 31.04 15.20
CA GLU A 384 5.88 29.62 15.30
C GLU A 384 4.85 29.38 16.41
N HIS A 385 3.79 28.65 16.09
CA HIS A 385 2.71 28.32 17.01
C HIS A 385 2.49 26.81 17.03
N LEU A 386 2.73 26.18 18.19
CA LEU A 386 2.56 24.75 18.36
C LEU A 386 1.08 24.37 18.19
N ALA A 387 0.77 23.48 17.23
CA ALA A 387 -0.57 22.95 17.03
C ALA A 387 -0.71 21.55 17.67
N TYR A 388 0.27 20.67 17.42
CA TYR A 388 0.29 19.30 17.95
C TYR A 388 1.67 18.93 18.50
N SER A 389 1.70 18.29 19.66
CA SER A 389 2.90 17.67 20.23
C SER A 389 2.66 16.19 20.44
N LEU A 390 3.51 15.37 19.84
CA LEU A 390 3.49 13.93 19.95
C LEU A 390 4.56 13.49 20.94
N SER A 391 4.13 12.78 21.97
CA SER A 391 5.01 12.23 23.01
C SER A 391 4.77 10.74 23.17
N ILE A 392 5.79 10.00 23.58
CA ILE A 392 5.67 8.57 23.84
C ILE A 392 6.34 8.19 25.15
N ASP A 393 5.67 7.33 25.90
CA ASP A 393 6.22 6.59 27.03
C ASP A 393 6.21 5.08 26.71
N LYS A 394 6.64 4.27 27.67
CA LYS A 394 6.75 2.82 27.55
C LYS A 394 5.46 2.12 27.09
N GLU A 395 4.31 2.66 27.43
CA GLU A 395 3.02 1.99 27.24
C GLU A 395 2.10 2.74 26.30
N SER A 396 2.39 4.00 25.96
CA SER A 396 1.42 4.84 25.29
C SER A 396 2.01 5.95 24.46
N ILE A 397 1.28 6.29 23.40
CA ILE A 397 1.48 7.51 22.63
C ILE A 397 0.47 8.57 23.06
N TRP A 398 0.96 9.80 23.10
CA TRP A 398 0.21 10.98 23.45
C TRP A 398 0.23 11.96 22.28
N VAL A 399 -0.94 12.51 21.94
CA VAL A 399 -1.05 13.66 21.06
C VAL A 399 -1.74 14.77 21.85
N ASN A 400 -0.99 15.82 22.16
CA ASN A 400 -1.37 16.86 23.12
C ASN A 400 -1.73 16.24 24.48
N LYS A 401 -3.02 16.18 24.81
CA LYS A 401 -3.54 15.61 26.06
C LYS A 401 -4.20 14.23 25.88
N ASN A 402 -4.34 13.77 24.64
CA ASN A 402 -5.03 12.52 24.33
C ASN A 402 -4.02 11.37 24.37
N ARG A 403 -4.38 10.26 25.03
CA ARG A 403 -3.53 9.09 25.24
C ARG A 403 -4.11 7.88 24.53
N TYR A 404 -3.24 7.09 23.89
CA TYR A 404 -3.57 5.75 23.41
C TYR A 404 -2.53 4.75 23.91
N VAL A 405 -3.00 3.65 24.51
CA VAL A 405 -2.14 2.57 25.02
C VAL A 405 -1.71 1.68 23.85
N LEU A 406 -0.41 1.55 23.63
CA LEU A 406 0.18 0.69 22.61
C LEU A 406 0.18 -0.76 23.10
N ASP A 407 0.05 -1.72 22.18
CA ASP A 407 -0.08 -3.15 22.50
C ASP A 407 1.21 -3.83 23.02
N GLY A 408 2.19 -3.04 23.50
CA GLY A 408 3.37 -3.52 24.24
C GLY A 408 4.48 -4.16 23.39
N GLU A 409 4.36 -4.20 22.06
CA GLU A 409 5.42 -4.74 21.22
C GLU A 409 6.53 -3.70 20.99
N LYS A 410 7.78 -4.04 21.37
CA LYS A 410 8.98 -3.18 21.18
C LYS A 410 9.47 -3.09 19.72
N ARG A 411 8.57 -3.31 18.77
CA ARG A 411 8.86 -3.26 17.34
C ARG A 411 8.69 -1.84 16.81
N ARG A 412 9.22 -1.60 15.61
CA ARG A 412 9.00 -0.36 14.87
C ARG A 412 7.50 -0.16 14.67
N GLU A 413 7.04 1.06 14.94
CA GLU A 413 5.65 1.48 14.79
C GLU A 413 5.56 2.59 13.75
N ASN A 414 4.50 2.55 12.94
CA ASN A 414 4.16 3.59 11.98
C ASN A 414 2.74 4.09 12.31
N LEU A 415 2.63 5.37 12.64
CA LEU A 415 1.36 6.02 12.96
C LEU A 415 1.20 7.27 12.11
N SER A 416 -0.04 7.64 11.83
CA SER A 416 -0.37 8.84 11.05
C SER A 416 -1.33 9.76 11.80
N LEU A 417 -1.05 11.06 11.74
CA LEU A 417 -1.93 12.11 12.21
C LEU A 417 -2.61 12.76 11.01
N HIS A 418 -3.94 12.65 10.94
CA HIS A 418 -4.77 13.21 9.88
C HIS A 418 -5.45 14.46 10.42
N ILE A 419 -5.28 15.60 9.77
CA ILE A 419 -5.86 16.89 10.13
C ILE A 419 -7.09 17.10 9.25
N GLU A 420 -8.28 17.06 9.85
CA GLU A 420 -9.52 16.91 9.09
C GLU A 420 -10.24 18.25 8.91
N SER A 421 -10.64 18.86 10.02
CA SER A 421 -11.54 20.00 10.04
C SER A 421 -11.05 21.07 11.01
N ARG A 422 -11.55 22.29 10.83
CA ARG A 422 -11.25 23.42 11.71
C ARG A 422 -12.52 23.88 12.40
N GLU A 423 -12.43 24.12 13.69
CA GLU A 423 -13.50 24.66 14.52
C GLU A 423 -12.94 25.87 15.29
N GLY A 424 -13.24 27.08 14.81
CA GLY A 424 -12.70 28.33 15.38
C GLY A 424 -11.18 28.40 15.33
N ASP A 425 -10.57 28.54 16.51
CA ASP A 425 -9.14 28.69 16.75
C ASP A 425 -8.36 27.36 16.76
N LYS A 426 -9.02 26.23 16.46
CA LYS A 426 -8.44 24.89 16.58
C LYS A 426 -8.68 24.03 15.36
N TRP A 427 -7.69 23.20 15.07
CA TRP A 427 -7.81 22.09 14.15
C TRP A 427 -8.22 20.83 14.90
N ASN A 428 -9.05 20.01 14.25
CA ASN A 428 -9.37 18.67 14.64
C ASN A 428 -8.50 17.70 13.85
N ALA A 429 -7.91 16.74 14.55
CA ALA A 429 -7.14 15.68 13.98
C ALA A 429 -7.57 14.31 14.51
N SER A 430 -7.06 13.26 13.88
CA SER A 430 -7.24 11.89 14.29
C SER A 430 -5.92 11.15 14.14
N LEU A 431 -5.61 10.29 15.11
CA LEU A 431 -4.43 9.42 15.11
C LEU A 431 -4.85 8.05 14.59
N TRP A 432 -4.12 7.54 13.61
CA TRP A 432 -4.38 6.28 12.95
C TRP A 432 -3.17 5.37 12.99
N ARG A 433 -3.44 4.07 13.02
CA ARG A 433 -2.50 3.01 12.67
C ARG A 433 -3.02 2.37 11.40
N ARG A 434 -2.38 2.67 10.26
CA ARG A 434 -2.82 2.23 8.93
C ARG A 434 -4.29 2.61 8.68
N ASN A 435 -5.20 1.63 8.66
CA ASN A 435 -6.63 1.85 8.41
C ASN A 435 -7.49 1.93 9.69
N THR A 436 -6.87 1.85 10.87
CA THR A 436 -7.57 1.82 12.16
C THR A 436 -7.38 3.14 12.89
N GLY A 437 -8.48 3.84 13.16
CA GLY A 437 -8.47 5.06 13.96
C GLY A 437 -8.24 4.73 15.44
N LEU A 438 -7.12 5.19 15.99
CA LEU A 438 -6.72 4.96 17.38
C LEU A 438 -7.34 6.01 18.31
N ILE A 439 -7.26 7.28 17.91
CA ILE A 439 -7.84 8.42 18.63
C ILE A 439 -8.53 9.32 17.61
N GLN A 440 -9.78 9.68 17.86
CA GLN A 440 -10.53 10.63 17.02
C GLN A 440 -10.70 11.97 17.74
N SER A 441 -10.92 13.05 16.98
CA SER A 441 -11.23 14.38 17.52
C SER A 441 -10.17 14.98 18.45
N ILE A 442 -8.89 14.81 18.09
CA ILE A 442 -7.75 15.45 18.75
C ILE A 442 -7.78 16.94 18.40
N ARG A 443 -8.08 17.80 19.38
CA ARG A 443 -8.00 19.25 19.20
C ARG A 443 -6.55 19.73 19.29
N SER A 444 -6.17 20.60 18.35
CA SER A 444 -4.91 21.34 18.43
C SER A 444 -4.88 22.24 19.67
N PHE A 445 -3.70 22.74 20.02
CA PHE A 445 -3.62 23.93 20.88
C PHE A 445 -4.30 25.13 20.20
N ALA A 446 -4.64 26.15 20.99
CA ALA A 446 -5.27 27.37 20.51
C ALA A 446 -4.33 28.13 19.56
N LEU A 447 -4.85 28.57 18.42
CA LEU A 447 -4.13 29.29 17.37
C LEU A 447 -4.81 30.63 17.08
N ASP A 448 -4.21 31.48 16.25
CA ASP A 448 -4.85 32.72 15.84
C ASP A 448 -5.88 32.47 14.72
N GLU A 449 -7.16 32.62 15.06
CA GLU A 449 -8.28 32.43 14.13
C GLU A 449 -8.18 33.36 12.89
N SER A 450 -7.67 34.58 13.04
CA SER A 450 -7.52 35.52 11.93
C SER A 450 -6.45 35.06 10.94
N ALA A 451 -5.33 34.54 11.44
CA ALA A 451 -4.26 33.98 10.64
C ALA A 451 -4.74 32.72 9.90
N LEU A 452 -5.47 31.83 10.60
CA LEU A 452 -6.08 30.65 9.99
C LEU A 452 -7.08 31.01 8.89
N ASN A 453 -7.91 32.05 9.08
CA ASN A 453 -8.88 32.51 8.08
C ASN A 453 -8.22 33.09 6.84
N SER A 454 -7.07 33.77 7.00
CA SER A 454 -6.33 34.34 5.88
C SER A 454 -5.63 33.29 5.00
N ARG A 455 -5.51 32.03 5.47
CA ARG A 455 -4.70 30.96 4.88
C ARG A 455 -3.23 31.33 4.64
N ARG A 456 -2.71 32.35 5.33
CA ARG A 456 -1.31 32.78 5.25
C ARG A 456 -0.49 32.11 6.35
N TYR A 457 -0.50 30.79 6.37
CA TYR A 457 0.31 29.99 7.28
C TYR A 457 1.04 28.89 6.52
N SER A 458 2.10 28.38 7.11
CA SER A 458 2.80 27.18 6.63
C SER A 458 3.06 26.23 7.79
N TRP A 459 2.97 24.94 7.53
CA TRP A 459 3.33 23.92 8.50
C TRP A 459 4.84 23.82 8.67
N GLU A 460 5.26 23.56 9.91
CA GLU A 460 6.63 23.26 10.28
C GLU A 460 6.66 21.99 11.12
N ILE A 461 7.56 21.07 10.74
CA ILE A 461 7.87 19.88 11.52
C ILE A 461 9.07 20.21 12.39
N CYS A 462 8.93 20.12 13.71
CA CYS A 462 9.98 20.39 14.67
C CYS A 462 10.32 19.16 15.51
N LEU A 463 11.62 18.92 15.69
CA LEU A 463 12.17 17.87 16.54
C LEU A 463 12.75 18.51 17.81
N PRO A 464 12.21 18.20 19.00
CA PRO A 464 12.73 18.73 20.26
C PRO A 464 14.05 18.05 20.64
N LEU A 465 15.01 18.83 21.11
CA LEU A 465 16.35 18.40 21.53
C LEU A 465 16.59 18.81 22.98
N ALA A 466 16.63 17.84 23.90
CA ALA A 466 16.96 18.10 25.30
C ALA A 466 18.41 18.61 25.44
N LYS A 467 18.63 19.75 26.12
CA LYS A 467 19.99 20.23 26.42
C LYS A 467 20.74 19.29 27.36
N GLU A 468 20.04 18.80 28.38
CA GLU A 468 20.51 17.80 29.33
C GLU A 468 19.70 16.50 29.18
N PRO A 469 20.08 15.63 28.23
CA PRO A 469 19.35 14.40 27.96
C PRO A 469 19.53 13.37 29.08
N ASN A 470 18.49 12.56 29.32
CA ASN A 470 18.63 11.30 30.04
C ASN A 470 19.05 10.17 29.06
N ARG A 471 19.14 8.91 29.51
CA ARG A 471 19.53 7.79 28.64
C ARG A 471 18.38 7.25 27.78
N GLU A 472 17.15 7.53 28.17
CA GLU A 472 15.96 7.03 27.50
C GLU A 472 15.74 7.86 26.24
N ASN A 473 15.39 7.18 25.15
CA ASN A 473 15.20 7.82 23.87
C ASN A 473 14.09 7.15 23.06
N VAL A 474 13.60 7.92 22.10
CA VAL A 474 12.73 7.49 21.01
C VAL A 474 13.58 7.57 19.74
N ILE A 475 13.55 6.54 18.92
CA ILE A 475 14.31 6.53 17.67
C ILE A 475 13.33 6.81 16.55
N LEU A 476 13.47 7.96 15.89
CA LEU A 476 12.66 8.37 14.75
C LEU A 476 13.38 8.00 13.46
N PHE A 477 12.74 7.25 12.57
CA PHE A 477 13.35 6.79 11.31
C PHE A 477 12.91 7.62 10.11
N GLU A 478 11.63 7.97 10.04
CA GLU A 478 11.05 8.62 8.86
C GLU A 478 9.84 9.47 9.26
N ILE A 479 9.65 10.60 8.58
CA ILE A 479 8.41 11.35 8.58
C ILE A 479 7.96 11.54 7.13
N ARG A 480 6.69 11.26 6.83
CA ARG A 480 6.06 11.53 5.55
C ARG A 480 4.90 12.49 5.73
N THR A 481 4.75 13.47 4.84
CA THR A 481 3.66 14.45 4.94
C THR A 481 3.15 14.87 3.58
N GLY A 482 1.83 14.99 3.44
CA GLY A 482 1.18 15.21 2.17
C GLY A 482 -0.22 15.81 2.32
N ILE A 483 -0.99 15.64 1.24
CA ILE A 483 -2.41 15.93 1.22
C ILE A 483 -3.12 14.57 1.14
N HIS A 484 -3.83 14.18 2.19
CA HIS A 484 -4.73 13.05 2.22
C HIS A 484 -6.12 13.47 1.74
#